data_AF-A0A9D6U0K0-F1
#
_entry.id   AF-A0A9D6U0K0-F1
#
_cell.length_a   1.000
_cell.length_b   1.000
_cell.length_c   1.000
_cell.angle_alpha   90.00
_cell.angle_beta   90.00
_cell.angle_gamma   90.00
#
_symmetry.space_group_name_H-M   'P 1'
#
loop_
_entity.id
_entity.type
_entity.pdbx_description
1 polymer ?
#
loop_
_entity_poly.entity_id
_entity_poly.type
_entity_poly.pdbx_seq_one_letter_code
_entity_poly.pdbx_strand_id
1 'polypeptide(L)'
;MEAPVLVEVTRGPAVESRHRGQIAVMDPKGALVKQVGDPEALVCMRSLAKPFQALALMFTGAAEAFGFGPEELALFSGSLSGQDFQADLVTRALARLGLPPDVLQCGVHPPLHRPSAQALSKAGAKPTPLRT
;
A
#
# COMPACT_ATOMS: atom_id res chain seq x y z
N MET A 1 14.52 24.17 1.86
CA MET A 1 15.05 24.21 0.48
C MET A 1 13.99 23.61 -0.43
N GLU A 2 13.74 24.16 -1.62
CA GLU A 2 12.75 23.59 -2.55
C GLU A 2 13.29 22.27 -3.13
N ALA A 3 12.44 21.24 -3.25
CA ALA A 3 12.87 19.96 -3.83
C ALA A 3 13.33 20.14 -5.29
N PRO A 4 14.43 19.51 -5.72
CA PRO A 4 14.95 19.62 -7.09
C PRO A 4 13.98 19.03 -8.11
N VAL A 5 14.06 19.50 -9.36
CA VAL A 5 13.32 18.90 -10.48
C VAL A 5 13.97 17.56 -10.82
N LEU A 6 13.21 16.48 -10.71
CA LEU A 6 13.67 15.12 -11.02
C LEU A 6 13.22 14.66 -12.42
N VAL A 7 12.07 15.14 -12.87
CA VAL A 7 11.49 14.77 -14.16
C VAL A 7 10.91 16.00 -14.85
N GLU A 8 11.23 16.17 -16.12
CA GLU A 8 10.57 17.11 -17.01
C GLU A 8 9.75 16.33 -18.04
N VAL A 9 8.47 16.68 -18.18
CA VAL A 9 7.60 16.18 -19.24
C VAL A 9 7.57 17.23 -20.34
N THR A 10 7.89 16.86 -21.56
CA THR A 10 8.02 17.78 -22.69
C THR A 10 6.94 17.55 -23.74
N ARG A 11 6.61 18.62 -24.47
CA ARG A 11 5.81 18.60 -25.69
C ARG A 11 6.61 19.26 -26.79
N GLY A 12 7.27 18.44 -27.61
CA GLY A 12 8.30 18.92 -28.53
C GLY A 12 9.45 19.56 -27.75
N PRO A 13 9.90 20.78 -28.12
CA PRO A 13 11.01 21.44 -27.44
C PRO A 13 10.63 22.12 -26.12
N ALA A 14 9.34 22.22 -25.80
CA ALA A 14 8.87 22.91 -24.60
C ALA A 14 8.72 21.94 -23.41
N VAL A 15 9.16 22.36 -22.23
CA VAL A 15 8.86 21.68 -20.96
C VAL A 15 7.44 22.05 -20.55
N GLU A 16 6.54 21.07 -20.56
CA GLU A 16 5.12 21.24 -20.20
C GLU A 16 4.88 21.04 -18.69
N SER A 17 5.66 20.17 -18.03
CA SER A 17 5.52 19.92 -16.59
C SER A 17 6.85 19.53 -15.94
N ARG A 18 7.00 19.89 -14.66
CA ARG A 18 8.15 19.57 -13.82
C ARG A 18 7.69 18.83 -12.58
N HIS A 19 8.23 17.64 -12.34
CA HIS A 19 8.00 16.89 -11.12
C HIS A 19 9.23 17.00 -10.23
N ARG A 20 9.02 17.50 -9.01
CA ARG A 20 10.07 17.70 -8.01
C ARG A 20 10.02 16.59 -6.97
N GLY A 21 11.17 16.26 -6.41
CA GLY A 21 11.26 15.26 -5.36
C GLY A 21 12.66 15.13 -4.78
N GLN A 22 12.78 14.27 -3.79
CA GLN A 22 14.04 13.90 -3.14
C GLN A 22 14.32 12.43 -3.41
N ILE A 23 15.60 12.06 -3.51
CA ILE A 23 16.02 10.66 -3.65
C ILE A 23 17.08 10.39 -2.60
N ALA A 24 16.94 9.29 -1.87
CA ALA A 24 17.97 8.71 -1.01
C ALA A 24 18.11 7.22 -1.35
N VAL A 25 19.34 6.78 -1.60
CA VAL A 25 19.69 5.37 -1.84
C VAL A 25 20.56 4.92 -0.69
N MET A 26 20.09 3.93 0.05
CA MET A 26 20.77 3.38 1.22
C MET A 26 21.27 1.97 0.92
N ASP A 27 22.42 1.60 1.48
CA ASP A 27 22.88 0.21 1.47
C ASP A 27 22.17 -0.61 2.58
N PRO A 28 22.33 -1.95 2.62
CA PRO A 28 21.72 -2.78 3.66
C PRO A 28 22.23 -2.52 5.08
N LYS A 29 23.34 -1.80 5.26
CA LYS A 29 23.87 -1.37 6.56
C LYS A 29 23.31 -0.01 6.98
N GLY A 30 22.48 0.62 6.15
CA GLY A 30 21.90 1.93 6.39
C GLY A 30 22.83 3.09 6.05
N ALA A 31 23.91 2.88 5.29
CA ALA A 31 24.75 3.96 4.80
C ALA A 31 24.14 4.59 3.54
N LEU A 32 24.15 5.92 3.48
CA LEU A 32 23.73 6.65 2.28
C LEU A 32 24.75 6.47 1.16
N VAL A 33 24.31 5.88 0.05
CA VAL A 33 25.12 5.60 -1.15
C VAL A 33 24.99 6.73 -2.17
N LYS A 34 23.79 7.28 -2.33
CA LYS A 34 23.52 8.35 -3.29
C LYS A 34 22.30 9.15 -2.86
N GLN A 35 22.28 10.45 -3.18
CA GLN A 35 21.11 11.30 -2.97
C GLN A 35 20.88 12.28 -4.11
N VAL A 36 19.66 12.78 -4.21
CA VAL A 36 19.30 13.98 -4.97
C VAL A 36 18.43 14.85 -4.07
N GLY A 37 18.90 16.08 -3.82
CA GLY A 37 18.30 17.04 -2.89
C GLY A 37 18.53 16.67 -1.42
N ASP A 38 17.52 16.82 -0.57
CA ASP A 38 17.60 16.68 0.90
C ASP A 38 17.02 15.33 1.37
N PRO A 39 17.87 14.37 1.82
CA PRO A 39 17.42 13.07 2.31
C PRO A 39 16.72 13.13 3.67
N GLU A 40 16.90 14.22 4.43
CA GLU A 40 16.30 14.43 5.75
C GLU A 40 14.97 15.21 5.66
N ALA A 41 14.51 15.51 4.44
CA ALA A 41 13.27 16.22 4.23
C ALA A 41 12.08 15.46 4.81
N LEU A 42 11.26 16.14 5.62
CA LEU A 42 10.02 15.57 6.15
C LEU A 42 9.01 15.35 5.02
N VAL A 43 8.55 14.10 4.87
CA VAL A 43 7.53 13.71 3.90
C VAL A 43 6.41 12.93 4.59
N CYS A 44 5.19 13.03 4.06
CA CYS A 44 4.10 12.19 4.52
C CYS A 44 4.35 10.73 4.09
N MET A 45 4.37 9.79 5.04
CA MET A 45 4.56 8.36 4.74
C MET A 45 3.43 7.79 3.86
N ARG A 46 2.20 8.32 3.99
CA ARG A 46 1.01 7.84 3.24
C ARG A 46 0.91 6.30 3.35
N SER A 47 0.67 5.61 2.24
CA SER A 47 0.56 4.13 2.21
C SER A 47 1.86 3.41 2.63
N LEU A 48 3.02 4.08 2.62
CA LEU A 48 4.31 3.49 3.03
C LEU A 48 4.39 3.22 4.54
N ALA A 49 3.43 3.72 5.33
CA ALA A 49 3.37 3.43 6.77
C ALA A 49 2.98 1.98 7.10
N LYS A 50 2.36 1.25 6.16
CA LYS A 50 1.77 -0.08 6.41
C LYS A 50 2.74 -1.14 6.93
N PRO A 51 3.98 -1.27 6.42
CA PRO A 51 4.95 -2.21 6.98
C PRO A 51 5.25 -1.92 8.46
N PHE A 52 5.31 -0.66 8.88
CA PHE A 52 5.50 -0.28 10.28
C PHE A 52 4.27 -0.61 11.13
N GLN A 53 3.06 -0.47 10.56
CA GLN A 53 1.82 -0.88 11.21
C GLN A 53 1.76 -2.40 11.39
N ALA A 54 2.14 -3.18 10.36
CA ALA A 54 2.19 -4.64 10.42
C ALA A 54 3.28 -5.15 11.39
N LEU A 55 4.40 -4.43 11.50
CA LEU A 55 5.48 -4.75 12.43
C LEU A 55 5.03 -4.74 13.90
N ALA A 56 4.03 -3.90 14.25
CA ALA A 56 3.44 -3.91 15.59
C ALA A 56 2.80 -5.26 15.94
N LEU A 57 2.24 -5.99 14.96
CA LEU A 57 1.67 -7.32 15.19
C LEU A 57 2.73 -8.35 15.58
N MET A 58 3.95 -8.22 15.02
CA MET A 58 5.07 -9.10 15.37
C MET A 58 5.63 -8.76 16.74
N PHE A 59 5.87 -7.49 17.05
CA PHE A 59 6.43 -7.08 18.35
C PHE A 59 5.51 -7.34 19.54
N THR A 60 4.20 -7.29 19.33
CA THR A 60 3.22 -7.58 20.39
C THR A 60 2.95 -9.07 20.58
N GLY A 61 3.48 -9.94 19.71
CA GLY A 61 3.15 -11.37 19.69
C GLY A 61 1.76 -11.68 19.10
N ALA A 62 1.01 -10.67 18.64
CA ALA A 62 -0.32 -10.87 18.05
C ALA A 62 -0.28 -11.75 16.78
N ALA A 63 0.77 -11.62 15.97
CA ALA A 63 0.94 -12.46 14.78
C ALA A 63 0.96 -13.96 15.14
N GLU A 64 1.68 -14.34 16.19
CA GLU A 64 1.74 -15.72 16.67
C GLU A 64 0.42 -16.14 17.33
N ALA A 65 -0.14 -15.30 18.20
CA ALA A 65 -1.37 -15.59 18.93
C ALA A 65 -2.58 -15.85 18.00
N PHE A 66 -2.65 -15.16 16.86
CA PHE A 66 -3.69 -15.34 15.85
C PHE A 66 -3.23 -16.17 14.64
N GLY A 67 -2.04 -16.78 14.70
CA GLY A 67 -1.51 -17.67 13.68
C GLY A 67 -1.26 -17.02 12.30
N PHE A 68 -1.06 -15.71 12.22
CA PHE A 68 -0.82 -14.99 10.97
C PHE A 68 0.55 -15.36 10.39
N GLY A 69 0.54 -15.92 9.18
CA GLY A 69 1.73 -16.35 8.46
C GLY A 69 2.25 -15.32 7.48
N PRO A 70 3.23 -15.68 6.63
CA PRO A 70 3.82 -14.78 5.64
C PRO A 70 2.80 -14.14 4.69
N GLU A 71 1.73 -14.85 4.33
CA GLU A 71 0.69 -14.32 3.43
C GLU A 71 -0.12 -13.19 4.09
N GLU A 72 -0.58 -13.39 5.32
CA GLU A 72 -1.33 -12.36 6.05
C GLU A 72 -0.42 -11.17 6.42
N LEU A 73 0.82 -11.42 6.81
CA LEU A 73 1.79 -10.35 7.10
C LEU A 73 2.11 -9.53 5.84
N ALA A 74 2.28 -10.18 4.69
CA ALA A 74 2.44 -9.49 3.40
C ALA A 74 1.21 -8.64 3.07
N LEU A 75 0.00 -9.18 3.27
CA LEU A 75 -1.26 -8.46 3.08
C LEU A 75 -1.34 -7.20 3.95
N PHE A 76 -1.03 -7.30 5.26
CA PHE A 76 -1.09 -6.18 6.19
C PHE A 76 -0.03 -5.11 5.89
N SER A 77 1.12 -5.52 5.33
CA SER A 77 2.18 -4.60 4.92
C SER A 77 1.95 -3.93 3.55
N GLY A 78 1.02 -4.46 2.76
CA GLY A 78 0.82 -4.10 1.35
C GLY A 78 -0.37 -3.19 1.07
N SER A 79 -0.46 -2.71 -0.17
CA SER A 79 -1.66 -2.00 -0.65
C SER A 79 -2.62 -3.01 -1.29
N LEU A 80 -3.90 -2.92 -0.90
CA LEU A 80 -4.95 -3.77 -1.46
C LEU A 80 -5.54 -3.12 -2.71
N SER A 81 -5.85 -3.95 -3.70
CA SER A 81 -6.40 -3.54 -5.00
C SER A 81 -7.67 -4.32 -5.37
N GLY A 82 -8.26 -5.05 -4.41
CA GLY A 82 -9.51 -5.79 -4.59
C GLY A 82 -9.38 -7.08 -5.40
N GLN A 83 -8.19 -7.69 -5.44
CA GLN A 83 -7.99 -9.01 -6.07
C GLN A 83 -8.62 -10.13 -5.23
N ASP A 84 -9.03 -11.23 -5.87
CA ASP A 84 -9.72 -12.33 -5.18
C ASP A 84 -8.89 -12.91 -4.02
N PHE A 85 -7.60 -13.19 -4.26
CA PHE A 85 -6.71 -13.71 -3.21
C PHE A 85 -6.56 -12.75 -2.03
N GLN A 86 -6.66 -11.43 -2.26
CA GLN A 86 -6.59 -10.43 -1.19
C GLN A 86 -7.88 -10.47 -0.36
N ALA A 87 -9.04 -10.52 -1.02
CA ALA A 87 -10.33 -10.65 -0.34
C ALA A 87 -10.40 -11.95 0.49
N ASP A 88 -9.87 -13.05 -0.04
CA ASP A 88 -9.83 -14.34 0.65
C ASP A 88 -8.91 -14.28 1.87
N LEU A 89 -7.73 -13.66 1.75
CA LEU A 89 -6.81 -13.47 2.88
C LEU A 89 -7.40 -12.58 3.97
N VAL A 90 -8.05 -11.46 3.62
CA VAL A 90 -8.73 -10.60 4.60
C VAL A 90 -9.85 -11.37 5.30
N THR A 91 -10.63 -12.15 4.54
CA THR A 91 -11.71 -12.97 5.09
C THR A 91 -11.19 -14.00 6.09
N ARG A 92 -10.08 -14.70 5.76
CA ARG A 92 -9.41 -15.63 6.68
C ARG A 92 -8.92 -14.92 7.94
N ALA A 93 -8.29 -13.76 7.79
CA ALA A 93 -7.76 -13.00 8.92
C ALA A 93 -8.88 -12.55 9.88
N LEU A 94 -9.97 -12.00 9.35
CA LEU A 94 -11.14 -11.61 10.11
C LEU A 94 -11.77 -12.81 10.84
N ALA A 95 -11.88 -13.97 10.18
CA ALA A 95 -12.41 -15.18 10.79
C ALA A 95 -11.57 -15.63 12.00
N ARG A 96 -10.23 -15.55 11.93
CA ARG A 96 -9.35 -15.86 13.07
C ARG A 96 -9.49 -14.88 14.23
N LEU A 97 -9.84 -13.64 13.94
CA LEU A 97 -10.13 -12.61 14.94
C LEU A 97 -11.57 -12.69 15.49
N GLY A 98 -12.43 -13.55 14.91
CA GLY A 98 -13.85 -13.58 15.23
C GLY A 98 -14.59 -12.30 14.86
N LEU A 99 -14.10 -11.55 13.86
CA LEU A 99 -14.64 -10.27 13.45
C LEU A 99 -15.44 -10.38 12.14
N PRO A 100 -16.58 -9.66 12.02
CA PRO A 100 -17.31 -9.56 10.76
C PRO A 100 -16.67 -8.55 9.80
N PRO A 101 -16.92 -8.63 8.47
CA PRO A 101 -16.33 -7.72 7.48
C PRO A 101 -16.71 -6.25 7.58
N ASP A 102 -17.83 -5.92 8.23
CA ASP A 102 -18.33 -4.56 8.42
C ASP A 102 -17.52 -3.74 9.43
N VAL A 103 -16.62 -4.37 10.21
CA VAL A 103 -15.64 -3.65 11.02
C VAL A 103 -14.61 -2.88 10.18
N LEU A 104 -14.43 -3.28 8.91
CA LEU A 104 -13.49 -2.64 8.01
C LEU A 104 -13.91 -1.21 7.68
N GLN A 105 -13.06 -0.25 8.01
CA GLN A 105 -13.30 1.18 7.79
C GLN A 105 -12.79 1.68 6.42
N CYS A 106 -12.63 0.78 5.45
CA CYS A 106 -11.93 1.05 4.18
C CYS A 106 -12.75 1.88 3.16
N GLY A 107 -13.99 2.29 3.48
CA GLY A 107 -14.95 2.76 2.49
C GLY A 107 -15.35 1.65 1.51
N VAL A 108 -16.23 1.95 0.55
CA VAL A 108 -16.64 0.98 -0.49
C VAL A 108 -16.52 1.65 -1.87
N HIS A 109 -15.66 1.09 -2.72
CA HIS A 109 -15.46 1.53 -4.10
C HIS A 109 -15.14 0.34 -5.01
N PRO A 110 -15.23 0.45 -6.35
CA PRO A 110 -14.80 -0.61 -7.26
C PRO A 110 -13.31 -0.97 -7.08
N PRO A 111 -12.92 -2.25 -7.25
CA PRO A 111 -11.53 -2.70 -7.23
C PRO A 111 -10.57 -1.82 -8.04
N LEU A 112 -9.43 -1.44 -7.46
CA LEU A 112 -8.37 -0.78 -8.21
C LEU A 112 -7.76 -1.70 -9.29
N HIS A 113 -7.76 -3.01 -9.04
CA HIS A 113 -7.35 -4.01 -10.01
C HIS A 113 -8.41 -4.13 -11.13
N ARG A 114 -8.07 -3.60 -12.32
CA ARG A 114 -9.00 -3.49 -13.46
C ARG A 114 -9.70 -4.80 -13.83
N PRO A 115 -9.01 -5.95 -13.92
CA PRO A 115 -9.70 -7.22 -14.20
C PRO A 115 -10.74 -7.59 -13.14
N SER A 116 -10.44 -7.36 -11.86
CA SER A 116 -11.38 -7.63 -10.76
C SER A 116 -12.59 -6.70 -10.81
N ALA A 117 -12.38 -5.41 -11.11
CA ALA A 117 -13.49 -4.46 -11.28
C ALA A 117 -14.39 -4.82 -12.47
N GLN A 118 -13.81 -5.24 -13.60
CA GLN A 118 -14.55 -5.68 -14.77
C GLN A 118 -15.34 -6.96 -14.50
N ALA A 119 -14.74 -7.94 -13.81
CA ALA A 119 -15.42 -9.18 -13.42
C ALA A 119 -16.60 -8.89 -12.49
N LEU A 120 -16.41 -8.02 -11.49
CA LEU A 120 -17.47 -7.60 -10.57
C LEU A 120 -18.63 -6.92 -11.31
N SER A 121 -18.31 -6.01 -12.23
CA SER A 121 -19.30 -5.32 -13.06
C SER A 121 -20.07 -6.28 -13.97
N LYS A 122 -19.38 -7.20 -14.64
CA LYS A 122 -20.01 -8.22 -15.50
C LYS A 122 -20.94 -9.14 -14.73
N ALA A 123 -20.61 -9.46 -13.47
CA ALA A 123 -21.44 -10.27 -12.59
C ALA A 123 -22.65 -9.50 -12.02
N GLY A 124 -22.78 -8.19 -12.26
CA GLY A 124 -23.81 -7.35 -11.65
C GLY A 124 -23.65 -7.21 -10.13
N ALA A 125 -22.48 -7.55 -9.59
CA ALA A 125 -22.20 -7.52 -8.16
C ALA A 125 -21.80 -6.10 -7.72
N LYS A 126 -22.10 -5.76 -6.47
CA LYS A 126 -21.70 -4.49 -5.85
C LYS A 126 -20.36 -4.66 -5.14
N PRO A 127 -19.51 -3.60 -5.09
CA PRO A 127 -18.32 -3.63 -4.26
C PRO A 127 -18.70 -3.77 -2.78
N THR A 128 -17.78 -4.35 -2.00
CA THR A 128 -17.92 -4.55 -0.55
C THR A 128 -16.63 -4.10 0.14
N PRO A 129 -16.62 -3.92 1.48
CA PRO A 129 -15.38 -3.60 2.20
C PRO A 129 -14.24 -4.62 2.01
N LEU A 130 -14.56 -5.87 1.65
CA LEU A 130 -13.57 -6.92 1.33
C LEU A 130 -12.99 -6.79 -0.07
N ARG A 131 -13.66 -6.04 -0.95
CA ARG A 131 -13.38 -6.01 -2.38
C ARG A 131 -13.52 -4.59 -2.90
N THR A 132 -12.58 -3.75 -2.44
CA THR A 132 -12.35 -2.36 -2.83
C THR A 132 -11.05 -2.20 -3.59
#